data_AF-A0A9W8GM27-F1
#
_entry.id   AF-A0A9W8GM27-F1
#
_cell.length_a   1.000
_cell.length_b   1.000
_cell.length_c   1.000
_cell.angle_alpha   90.00
_cell.angle_beta   90.00
_cell.angle_gamma   90.00
#
_symmetry.space_group_name_H-M   'P 1'
#
loop_
_entity.id
_entity.type
_entity.pdbx_description
1 polymer ?
#
loop_
_entity_poly.entity_id
_entity_poly.type
_entity_poly.pdbx_seq_one_letter_code
_entity_poly.pdbx_strand_id
1 'polypeptide(L)'
;MGSGVVRPLVNSAETALTAAAFVYWPWDQAITSSLPVALVFAALSCVIRPTSAALWLCAGLVLLFTQPRSHCVARTMYIVKWTLVVGLPAVAFMLLIDRLGYKRWVFPPYQFYLFNVHEGLATWFGESPPLYHLYVSMPILFTSMLPFVLHGAYLAFARGKTAVGPAVVAVAAMFVFSMVPHMEYRFLYPLLPIGFTYAAVSINSLVGARSGNLEKRPPKNSGNAGARIKGRRLWSTRSIVAYLLVTNVPASLYLNLVHQRGVIDAMAYLRSEAQSGRVEDIGFLMPCHSTPYYSHLHQPVPMWFLSCEPPLEKSALATHYWEANDFELDPVGFMHRIFDDGKGKASDVANLRYGPGETRRKPSHLVLYECMAKRIHQELVALGYGECASFFNSHFNGDARRKGDVVVYCRPPTTA
;
A
#
# COMPACT_ATOMS: atom_id res chain seq x y z
N MET A 1 -8.45 -4.46 -5.30
CA MET A 1 -7.47 -3.37 -5.09
C MET A 1 -8.07 -2.02 -5.50
N GLY A 2 -9.32 -1.72 -5.14
CA GLY A 2 -9.91 -0.39 -5.27
C GLY A 2 -10.09 0.25 -3.90
N SER A 3 -9.13 1.03 -3.44
CA SER A 3 -9.29 1.89 -2.26
C SER A 3 -8.39 3.13 -2.40
N GLY A 4 -8.76 3.98 -3.37
CA GLY A 4 -8.04 5.18 -3.76
C GLY A 4 -8.00 6.33 -2.74
N VAL A 5 -8.69 6.27 -1.59
CA VAL A 5 -9.05 7.54 -0.92
C VAL A 5 -8.29 7.87 0.38
N VAL A 6 -7.60 6.93 1.04
CA VAL A 6 -6.78 7.30 2.23
C VAL A 6 -5.44 6.56 2.33
N ARG A 7 -5.42 5.24 2.10
CA ARG A 7 -4.19 4.44 2.21
C ARG A 7 -3.14 4.67 1.09
N PRO A 8 -3.48 5.01 -0.18
CA PRO A 8 -2.45 5.27 -1.17
C PRO A 8 -1.80 6.65 -1.00
N LEU A 9 -2.41 7.62 -0.32
CA LEU A 9 -1.86 8.97 -0.20
C LEU A 9 -0.51 8.98 0.54
N VAL A 10 -0.44 8.32 1.70
CA VAL A 10 0.80 8.25 2.51
C VAL A 10 1.91 7.51 1.74
N ASN A 11 1.60 6.37 1.12
CA ASN A 11 2.57 5.60 0.34
C ASN A 11 3.04 6.37 -0.91
N SER A 12 2.13 7.12 -1.55
CA SER A 12 2.47 7.97 -2.71
C SER A 12 3.32 9.17 -2.31
N ALA A 13 2.99 9.82 -1.19
CA ALA A 13 3.77 10.92 -0.63
C ALA A 13 5.18 10.46 -0.24
N GLU A 14 5.31 9.33 0.44
CA GLU A 14 6.60 8.69 0.73
C GLU A 14 7.39 8.44 -0.55
N THR A 15 6.78 7.82 -1.56
CA THR A 15 7.46 7.51 -2.83
C THR A 15 7.91 8.77 -3.57
N ALA A 16 7.09 9.82 -3.58
CA ALA A 16 7.43 11.10 -4.20
C ALA A 16 8.60 11.79 -3.46
N LEU A 17 8.58 11.78 -2.12
CA LEU A 17 9.68 12.30 -1.30
C LEU A 17 10.95 11.49 -1.50
N THR A 18 10.84 10.16 -1.58
CA THR A 18 11.98 9.29 -1.88
C THR A 18 12.56 9.55 -3.26
N ALA A 19 11.72 9.74 -4.28
CA ALA A 19 12.16 10.11 -5.62
C ALA A 19 12.91 11.46 -5.61
N ALA A 20 12.36 12.47 -4.93
CA ALA A 20 13.01 13.77 -4.78
C ALA A 20 14.35 13.65 -4.04
N ALA A 21 14.41 12.90 -2.95
CA ALA A 21 15.63 12.65 -2.20
C ALA A 21 16.70 11.96 -3.06
N PHE A 22 16.32 10.96 -3.88
CA PHE A 22 17.22 10.27 -4.79
C PHE A 22 17.82 11.16 -5.88
N VAL A 23 17.15 12.25 -6.29
CA VAL A 23 17.74 13.22 -7.22
C VAL A 23 18.96 13.91 -6.62
N TYR A 24 18.92 14.21 -5.32
CA TYR A 24 19.98 14.92 -4.61
C TYR A 24 20.98 14.00 -3.90
N TRP A 25 20.70 12.70 -3.85
CA TRP A 25 21.52 11.71 -3.16
C TRP A 25 22.87 11.50 -3.89
N PRO A 26 24.00 11.45 -3.18
CA PRO A 26 25.33 11.36 -3.79
C PRO A 26 25.66 9.93 -4.29
N TRP A 27 25.03 9.51 -5.38
CA TRP A 27 25.19 8.17 -5.98
C TRP A 27 26.59 7.90 -6.56
N ASP A 28 27.22 8.91 -7.14
CA ASP A 28 28.54 8.85 -7.77
C ASP A 28 29.69 9.02 -6.77
N GLN A 29 29.38 8.98 -5.47
CA GLN A 29 30.33 9.09 -4.37
C GLN A 29 31.07 10.44 -4.33
N ALA A 30 30.75 11.43 -5.15
CA ALA A 30 31.15 12.80 -4.89
C ALA A 30 30.17 13.34 -3.84
N ILE A 31 30.64 13.64 -2.62
CA ILE A 31 29.77 14.34 -1.66
C ILE A 31 29.60 15.75 -2.19
N THR A 32 28.48 15.97 -2.87
CA THR A 32 28.02 17.24 -3.37
C THR A 32 27.35 18.02 -2.23
N SER A 33 27.28 19.34 -2.38
CA SER A 33 26.51 20.23 -1.50
C SER A 33 25.00 19.92 -1.46
N SER A 34 24.53 18.91 -2.19
CA SER A 34 23.13 18.49 -2.27
C SER A 34 22.71 17.45 -1.23
N LEU A 35 23.64 16.79 -0.52
CA LEU A 35 23.29 15.81 0.53
C LEU A 35 22.31 16.36 1.57
N PRO A 36 22.45 17.61 2.08
CA PRO A 36 21.49 18.17 3.02
C PRO A 36 20.05 18.20 2.47
N VAL A 37 19.88 18.52 1.19
CA VAL A 37 18.58 18.55 0.51
C VAL A 37 18.00 17.14 0.42
N ALA A 38 18.83 16.15 0.05
CA ALA A 38 18.42 14.75 0.04
C ALA A 38 17.94 14.27 1.41
N LEU A 39 18.68 14.64 2.47
CA LEU A 39 18.35 14.29 3.85
C LEU A 39 17.05 14.95 4.32
N VAL A 40 16.72 16.16 3.87
CA VAL A 40 15.43 16.81 4.19
C VAL A 40 14.26 15.99 3.64
N PHE A 41 14.31 15.62 2.36
CA PHE A 41 13.27 14.77 1.76
C PHE A 41 13.23 13.38 2.40
N ALA A 42 14.39 12.79 2.70
CA ALA A 42 14.48 11.52 3.43
C ALA A 42 13.83 11.60 4.82
N ALA A 43 14.16 12.63 5.59
CA ALA A 43 13.60 12.85 6.92
C ALA A 43 12.09 13.08 6.87
N LEU A 44 11.58 13.87 5.92
CA LEU A 44 10.14 14.05 5.71
C LEU A 44 9.44 12.72 5.37
N SER A 45 10.06 11.85 4.56
CA SER A 45 9.50 10.53 4.27
C SER A 45 9.42 9.66 5.54
N CYS A 46 10.43 9.71 6.42
CA CYS A 46 10.42 9.02 7.71
C CYS A 46 9.39 9.60 8.70
N VAL A 47 9.14 10.92 8.66
CA VAL A 47 8.11 11.56 9.49
C VAL A 47 6.71 11.11 9.07
N ILE A 48 6.43 11.13 7.76
CA ILE A 48 5.14 10.69 7.22
C ILE A 48 4.96 9.18 7.40
N ARG A 49 6.04 8.41 7.23
CA ARG A 49 6.01 6.96 7.35
C ARG A 49 7.32 6.43 7.97
N PRO A 50 7.30 6.04 9.25
CA PRO A 50 8.50 5.57 9.97
C PRO A 50 9.23 4.40 9.31
N THR A 51 8.52 3.55 8.56
CA THR A 51 9.13 2.42 7.83
C THR A 51 10.11 2.85 6.74
N SER A 52 10.01 4.09 6.23
CA SER A 52 10.98 4.66 5.28
C SER A 52 12.41 4.66 5.83
N ALA A 53 12.56 4.68 7.15
CA ALA A 53 13.86 4.65 7.80
C ALA A 53 14.68 3.40 7.43
N ALA A 54 14.03 2.27 7.16
CA ALA A 54 14.71 1.04 6.71
C ALA A 54 15.43 1.25 5.37
N LEU A 55 14.78 1.91 4.40
CA LEU A 55 15.38 2.25 3.12
C LEU A 55 16.54 3.24 3.30
N TRP A 56 16.33 4.31 4.07
CA TRP A 56 17.35 5.34 4.26
C TRP A 56 18.55 4.86 5.07
N LEU A 57 18.35 3.92 6.00
CA LEU A 57 19.44 3.24 6.69
C LEU A 57 20.26 2.42 5.69
N CYS A 58 19.61 1.64 4.81
CA CYS A 58 20.31 0.90 3.75
C CYS A 58 21.09 1.84 2.82
N ALA A 59 20.47 2.93 2.37
CA ALA A 59 21.11 3.93 1.51
C ALA A 59 22.31 4.59 2.22
N GLY A 60 22.16 4.98 3.49
CA GLY A 60 23.20 5.58 4.31
C GLY A 60 24.37 4.63 4.56
N LEU A 61 24.10 3.35 4.87
CA LEU A 61 25.14 2.33 5.04
C LEU A 61 25.90 2.10 3.72
N VAL A 62 25.20 1.99 2.59
CA VAL A 62 25.85 1.88 1.28
C VAL A 62 26.73 3.10 1.00
N LEU A 63 26.27 4.32 1.31
CA LEU A 63 27.06 5.54 1.15
C LEU A 63 28.33 5.53 2.04
N LEU A 64 28.23 5.05 3.28
CA LEU A 64 29.33 4.96 4.23
C LEU A 64 30.34 3.86 3.86
N PHE A 65 29.91 2.72 3.34
CA PHE A 65 30.81 1.62 2.98
C PHE A 65 31.45 1.77 1.60
N THR A 66 30.81 2.50 0.69
CA THR A 66 31.32 2.70 -0.68
C THR A 66 32.17 3.96 -0.83
N GLN A 67 32.36 4.74 0.25
CA GLN A 67 33.16 5.96 0.18
C GLN A 67 34.65 5.68 -0.13
N PRO A 68 35.32 6.55 -0.91
CA PRO A 68 36.76 6.48 -1.12
C PRO A 68 37.53 6.52 0.21
N ARG A 69 38.65 5.78 0.29
CA ARG A 69 39.52 5.79 1.47
C ARG A 69 40.13 7.17 1.73
N SER A 70 40.39 7.94 0.68
CA SER A 70 40.81 9.34 0.77
C SER A 70 39.71 10.19 1.40
N HIS A 71 40.03 10.91 2.48
CA HIS A 71 39.10 11.79 3.22
C HIS A 71 37.90 11.08 3.86
N CYS A 72 37.96 9.75 4.07
CA CYS A 72 36.88 8.96 4.66
C CYS A 72 36.37 9.55 5.99
N VAL A 73 37.27 9.98 6.88
CA VAL A 73 36.90 10.59 8.17
C VAL A 73 36.13 11.90 7.97
N ALA A 74 36.65 12.83 7.17
CA ALA A 74 35.99 14.11 6.92
C ALA A 74 34.62 13.93 6.25
N ARG A 75 34.50 12.98 5.32
CA ARG A 75 33.26 12.63 4.64
C ARG A 75 32.24 12.02 5.60
N THR A 76 32.67 11.08 6.44
CA THR A 76 31.82 10.48 7.47
C THR A 76 31.32 11.54 8.44
N MET A 77 32.20 12.43 8.90
CA MET A 77 31.83 13.57 9.76
C MET A 77 30.82 14.50 9.08
N TYR A 78 30.97 14.75 7.77
CA TYR A 78 30.01 15.56 7.01
C TYR A 78 28.63 14.88 6.92
N ILE A 79 28.58 13.58 6.63
CA ILE A 79 27.33 12.80 6.58
C ILE A 79 26.66 12.80 7.95
N VAL A 80 27.40 12.48 9.02
CA VAL A 80 26.88 12.46 10.40
C VAL A 80 26.37 13.83 10.80
N LYS A 81 27.14 14.90 10.55
CA LYS A 81 26.75 16.28 10.85
C LYS A 81 25.39 16.60 10.23
N TRP A 82 25.23 16.39 8.93
CA TRP A 82 23.99 16.75 8.25
C TRP A 82 22.81 15.84 8.60
N THR A 83 23.07 14.56 8.84
CA THR A 83 22.05 13.63 9.37
C THR A 83 21.53 14.11 10.72
N LEU A 84 22.39 14.60 11.62
CA LEU A 84 21.97 15.15 12.90
C LEU A 84 21.24 16.50 12.74
N VAL A 85 21.79 17.40 11.92
CA VAL A 85 21.21 18.74 11.67
C VAL A 85 19.80 18.66 11.08
N VAL A 86 19.53 17.67 10.22
CA VAL A 86 18.20 17.48 9.62
C VAL A 86 17.32 16.53 10.46
N GLY A 87 17.92 15.46 10.98
CA GLY A 87 17.20 14.41 11.69
C GLY A 87 16.66 14.85 13.06
N LEU A 88 17.42 15.61 13.84
CA LEU A 88 16.96 16.07 15.16
C LEU A 88 15.73 16.99 15.06
N PRO A 89 15.71 18.03 14.18
CA PRO A 89 14.50 18.80 13.96
C PRO A 89 13.33 17.98 13.42
N ALA A 90 13.57 17.01 12.53
CA ALA A 90 12.50 16.16 12.00
C ALA A 90 11.86 15.26 13.08
N VAL A 91 12.68 14.67 13.96
CA VAL A 91 12.20 13.91 15.12
C VAL A 91 11.45 14.81 16.09
N ALA A 92 11.97 16.00 16.40
CA ALA A 92 11.28 16.97 17.24
C ALA A 92 9.91 17.38 16.64
N PHE A 93 9.86 17.64 15.34
CA PHE A 93 8.64 17.97 14.62
C PHE A 93 7.60 16.86 14.67
N MET A 94 8.02 15.60 14.45
CA MET A 94 7.17 14.42 14.62
C MET A 94 6.60 14.36 16.06
N LEU A 95 7.46 14.41 17.07
CA LEU A 95 7.04 14.35 18.48
C LEU A 95 6.04 15.46 18.85
N LEU A 96 6.22 16.68 18.31
CA LEU A 96 5.32 17.80 18.53
C LEU A 96 3.95 17.57 17.87
N ILE A 97 3.91 17.12 16.61
CA ILE A 97 2.66 16.79 15.92
C ILE A 97 1.90 15.70 16.66
N ASP A 98 2.58 14.61 17.02
CA ASP A 98 1.96 13.50 17.73
C ASP A 98 1.48 13.91 19.13
N ARG A 99 2.21 14.80 19.83
CA ARG A 99 1.78 15.35 21.12
C ARG A 99 0.51 16.19 21.01
N LEU A 100 0.32 16.91 19.90
CA LEU A 100 -0.90 17.69 19.65
C LEU A 100 -2.11 16.79 19.41
N GLY A 101 -1.91 15.69 18.68
CA GLY A 101 -2.95 14.69 18.40
C GLY A 101 -3.28 13.83 19.63
N TYR A 102 -2.31 13.10 20.16
CA TYR A 102 -2.51 12.11 21.24
C TYR A 102 -2.64 12.70 22.64
N LYS A 103 -2.41 14.01 22.81
CA LYS A 103 -2.40 14.70 24.11
C LYS A 103 -1.37 14.19 25.13
N ARG A 104 -0.46 13.31 24.71
CA ARG A 104 0.69 12.79 25.48
C ARG A 104 1.90 12.67 24.56
N TRP A 105 3.10 12.63 25.12
CA TRP A 105 4.30 12.39 24.31
C TRP A 105 4.27 10.95 23.81
N VAL A 106 4.31 10.79 22.48
CA VAL A 106 4.35 9.50 21.80
C VAL A 106 5.50 9.57 20.80
N PHE A 107 6.31 8.52 20.74
CA PHE A 107 7.30 8.34 19.71
C PHE A 107 6.84 7.22 18.77
N PRO A 108 6.16 7.55 17.64
CA PRO A 108 5.53 6.54 16.78
C PRO A 108 6.47 5.46 16.24
N PRO A 109 7.72 5.75 15.83
CA PRO A 109 8.65 4.70 15.37
C PRO A 109 8.88 3.60 16.40
N TYR A 110 8.98 3.97 17.69
CA TYR A 110 9.14 3.00 18.76
C TYR A 110 7.85 2.19 19.00
N GLN A 111 6.69 2.84 18.97
CA GLN A 111 5.40 2.15 19.08
C GLN A 111 5.16 1.19 17.90
N PHE A 112 5.56 1.60 16.69
CA PHE A 112 5.54 0.75 15.50
C PHE A 112 6.42 -0.48 15.67
N TYR A 113 7.65 -0.30 16.16
CA TYR A 113 8.58 -1.40 16.44
C TYR A 113 8.00 -2.37 17.47
N LEU A 114 7.46 -1.85 18.59
CA LEU A 114 6.82 -2.68 19.61
C LEU A 114 5.69 -3.51 19.01
N PHE A 115 4.73 -2.89 18.33
CA PHE A 115 3.56 -3.57 17.79
C PHE A 115 3.91 -4.58 16.68
N ASN A 116 4.73 -4.18 15.71
CA ASN A 116 4.94 -4.97 14.48
C ASN A 116 6.11 -5.94 14.56
N VAL A 117 7.17 -5.59 15.30
CA VAL A 117 8.42 -6.36 15.31
C VAL A 117 8.58 -7.13 16.61
N HIS A 118 8.42 -6.47 17.76
CA HIS A 118 8.58 -7.12 19.07
C HIS A 118 7.40 -8.06 19.39
N GLU A 119 6.18 -7.52 19.38
CA GLU A 119 4.97 -8.30 19.65
C GLU A 119 4.59 -9.20 18.46
N GLY A 120 4.95 -8.80 17.24
CA GLY A 120 4.64 -9.55 16.03
C GLY A 120 3.15 -9.58 15.70
N LEU A 121 2.36 -8.63 16.21
CA LEU A 121 0.90 -8.60 16.04
C LEU A 121 0.46 -8.46 14.58
N ALA A 122 1.36 -8.04 13.69
CA ALA A 122 1.09 -7.98 12.26
C ALA A 122 0.78 -9.34 11.62
N THR A 123 1.20 -10.46 12.22
CA THR A 123 0.85 -11.82 11.76
C THR A 123 -0.65 -12.09 11.79
N TRP A 124 -1.42 -11.34 12.59
CA TRP A 124 -2.88 -11.30 12.57
C TRP A 124 -3.45 -11.09 11.17
N PHE A 125 -2.81 -10.24 10.38
CA PHE A 125 -3.23 -9.93 9.02
C PHE A 125 -2.75 -10.96 7.98
N GLY A 126 -2.18 -12.08 8.44
CA GLY A 126 -1.63 -13.15 7.63
C GLY A 126 -0.11 -13.08 7.52
N GLU A 127 0.48 -14.24 7.25
CA GLU A 127 1.92 -14.39 7.03
C GLU A 127 2.24 -14.50 5.55
N SER A 128 3.41 -14.02 5.17
CA SER A 128 3.94 -14.07 3.82
C SER A 128 5.18 -14.96 3.76
N PRO A 129 5.31 -15.75 2.68
CA PRO A 129 6.49 -16.57 2.47
C PRO A 129 7.75 -15.71 2.25
N PRO A 130 8.96 -16.21 2.55
CA PRO A 130 10.19 -15.39 2.59
C PRO A 130 10.53 -14.66 1.29
N LEU A 131 10.19 -15.23 0.13
CA LEU A 131 10.47 -14.65 -1.18
C LEU A 131 9.30 -13.83 -1.74
N TYR A 132 8.27 -13.52 -0.94
CA TYR A 132 7.07 -12.77 -1.36
C TYR A 132 7.42 -11.50 -2.14
N HIS A 133 8.41 -10.73 -1.68
CA HIS A 133 8.81 -9.52 -2.37
C HIS A 133 9.38 -9.78 -3.77
N LEU A 134 10.11 -10.89 -3.96
CA LEU A 134 10.73 -11.24 -5.23
C LEU A 134 9.69 -11.69 -6.28
N TYR A 135 8.76 -12.58 -5.93
CA TYR A 135 7.85 -13.19 -6.91
C TYR A 135 6.41 -12.65 -6.86
N VAL A 136 6.03 -11.88 -5.83
CA VAL A 136 4.72 -11.21 -5.75
C VAL A 136 4.88 -9.70 -5.93
N SER A 137 5.71 -9.06 -5.09
CA SER A 137 5.78 -7.59 -5.09
C SER A 137 6.41 -7.04 -6.36
N MET A 138 7.57 -7.55 -6.79
CA MET A 138 8.24 -7.07 -8.00
C MET A 138 7.37 -7.20 -9.27
N PRO A 139 6.70 -8.34 -9.53
CA PRO A 139 5.74 -8.44 -10.65
C PRO A 139 4.56 -7.49 -10.55
N ILE A 140 3.98 -7.28 -9.36
CA ILE A 140 2.86 -6.34 -9.19
C ILE A 140 3.31 -4.90 -9.44
N LEU A 141 4.47 -4.50 -8.92
CA LEU A 141 4.96 -3.13 -8.98
C LEU A 141 5.39 -2.71 -10.38
N PHE A 142 6.10 -3.61 -11.07
CA PHE A 142 6.69 -3.31 -12.37
C PHE A 142 5.90 -3.89 -13.52
N THR A 143 4.91 -4.76 -13.31
CA THR A 143 4.03 -5.31 -14.35
C THR A 143 4.83 -5.77 -15.58
N SER A 144 4.52 -5.23 -16.77
CA SER A 144 5.22 -5.48 -18.03
C SER A 144 6.57 -4.73 -18.18
N MET A 145 6.90 -3.83 -17.25
CA MET A 145 8.21 -3.19 -17.16
C MET A 145 9.26 -4.09 -16.48
N LEU A 146 8.84 -5.11 -15.72
CA LEU A 146 9.75 -5.94 -14.93
C LEU A 146 10.93 -6.50 -15.74
N PRO A 147 10.75 -7.06 -16.95
CA PRO A 147 11.89 -7.53 -17.76
C PRO A 147 12.88 -6.42 -18.10
N PHE A 148 12.42 -5.19 -18.33
CA PHE A 148 13.29 -4.05 -18.59
C PHE A 148 14.06 -3.60 -17.35
N VAL A 149 13.43 -3.65 -16.17
CA VAL A 149 14.10 -3.37 -14.89
C VAL A 149 15.25 -4.36 -14.68
N LEU A 150 14.98 -5.66 -14.82
CA LEU A 150 15.98 -6.72 -14.62
C LEU A 150 17.13 -6.63 -15.65
N HIS A 151 16.79 -6.45 -16.93
CA HIS A 151 17.80 -6.28 -17.98
C HIS A 151 18.64 -5.01 -17.76
N GLY A 152 18.02 -3.91 -17.30
CA GLY A 152 18.70 -2.66 -16.99
C GLY A 152 19.68 -2.79 -15.81
N ALA A 153 19.26 -3.48 -14.76
CA ALA A 153 20.12 -3.81 -13.62
C ALA A 153 21.31 -4.69 -14.05
N TYR A 154 21.07 -5.68 -14.91
CA TYR A 154 22.13 -6.50 -15.50
C TYR A 154 23.13 -5.66 -16.32
N LEU A 155 22.65 -4.77 -17.19
CA LEU A 155 23.52 -3.87 -17.97
C LEU A 155 24.33 -2.93 -17.08
N ALA A 156 23.73 -2.44 -15.99
CA ALA A 156 24.42 -1.61 -15.02
C ALA A 156 25.53 -2.39 -14.30
N PHE A 157 25.26 -3.63 -13.92
CA PHE A 157 26.27 -4.54 -13.36
C PHE A 157 27.45 -4.75 -14.32
N ALA A 158 27.18 -4.93 -15.61
CA ALA A 158 28.21 -5.07 -16.63
C ALA A 158 29.05 -3.79 -16.87
N ARG A 159 28.52 -2.60 -16.56
CA ARG A 159 29.18 -1.30 -16.80
C ARG A 159 30.04 -0.79 -15.64
N GLY A 160 29.98 -1.41 -14.47
CA GLY A 160 30.84 -1.12 -13.31
C GLY A 160 30.13 -0.51 -12.10
N LYS A 161 30.91 -0.26 -11.05
CA LYS A 161 30.44 -0.09 -9.66
C LYS A 161 29.44 1.05 -9.42
N THR A 162 29.61 2.20 -10.07
CA THR A 162 28.73 3.37 -9.86
C THR A 162 27.30 3.14 -10.36
N ALA A 163 27.12 2.33 -11.41
CA ALA A 163 25.79 2.03 -11.94
C ALA A 163 25.02 1.01 -11.09
N VAL A 164 25.70 0.28 -10.20
CA VAL A 164 25.12 -0.79 -9.36
C VAL A 164 24.63 -0.26 -8.00
N GLY A 165 25.12 0.89 -7.55
CA GLY A 165 24.78 1.47 -6.23
C GLY A 165 23.28 1.49 -5.92
N PRO A 166 22.41 2.03 -6.79
CA PRO A 166 20.97 2.01 -6.59
C PRO A 166 20.38 0.59 -6.44
N ALA A 167 20.84 -0.38 -7.24
CA ALA A 167 20.41 -1.77 -7.12
C ALA A 167 20.83 -2.39 -5.78
N VAL A 168 22.02 -2.07 -5.26
CA VAL A 168 22.44 -2.53 -3.92
C VAL A 168 21.51 -1.99 -2.85
N VAL A 169 21.17 -0.70 -2.91
CA VAL A 169 20.22 -0.07 -1.96
C VAL A 169 18.84 -0.73 -2.06
N ALA A 170 18.32 -0.93 -3.27
CA ALA A 170 17.01 -1.55 -3.47
C ALA A 170 16.96 -3.01 -2.98
N VAL A 171 17.99 -3.82 -3.28
CA VAL A 171 18.08 -5.21 -2.83
C VAL A 171 18.26 -5.28 -1.31
N ALA A 172 19.08 -4.43 -0.71
CA ALA A 172 19.26 -4.37 0.73
C ALA A 172 17.96 -3.98 1.45
N ALA A 173 17.25 -2.96 0.96
CA ALA A 173 15.96 -2.56 1.52
C ALA A 173 14.91 -3.66 1.37
N MET A 174 14.83 -4.30 0.19
CA MET A 174 13.94 -5.44 -0.05
C MET A 174 14.24 -6.61 0.89
N PHE A 175 15.52 -6.90 1.15
CA PHE A 175 15.92 -7.91 2.12
C PHE A 175 15.43 -7.56 3.53
N VAL A 176 15.65 -6.33 4.00
CA VAL A 176 15.16 -5.87 5.30
C VAL A 176 13.64 -6.01 5.42
N PHE A 177 12.87 -5.63 4.40
CA PHE A 177 11.42 -5.81 4.41
C PHE A 177 10.99 -7.28 4.35
N SER A 178 11.82 -8.17 3.79
CA SER A 178 11.57 -9.61 3.76
C SER A 178 11.85 -10.31 5.10
N MET A 179 12.42 -9.61 6.09
CA MET A 179 12.66 -10.15 7.43
C MET A 179 11.42 -10.09 8.34
N VAL A 180 10.33 -9.45 7.90
CA VAL A 180 9.09 -9.31 8.67
C VAL A 180 8.08 -10.37 8.21
N PRO A 181 7.39 -11.10 9.11
CA PRO A 181 6.43 -12.15 8.73
C PRO A 181 5.27 -11.65 7.86
N HIS A 182 4.75 -10.46 8.16
CA HIS A 182 3.69 -9.83 7.38
C HIS A 182 4.29 -8.89 6.33
N MET A 183 4.04 -9.16 5.05
CA MET A 183 4.58 -8.40 3.94
C MET A 183 3.47 -7.85 3.05
N GLU A 184 3.67 -6.64 2.54
CA GLU A 184 2.79 -6.03 1.56
C GLU A 184 3.63 -5.40 0.44
N TYR A 185 3.19 -5.54 -0.80
CA TYR A 185 3.89 -4.97 -1.97
C TYR A 185 4.10 -3.45 -1.87
N ARG A 186 3.25 -2.74 -1.13
CA ARG A 186 3.38 -1.30 -0.86
C ARG A 186 4.60 -0.91 -0.02
N PHE A 187 5.24 -1.86 0.66
CA PHE A 187 6.49 -1.59 1.40
C PHE A 187 7.63 -1.25 0.44
N LEU A 188 7.55 -1.71 -0.82
CA LEU A 188 8.57 -1.45 -1.83
C LEU A 188 8.22 -0.30 -2.78
N TYR A 189 7.12 0.43 -2.57
CA TYR A 189 6.76 1.60 -3.39
C TYR A 189 7.91 2.64 -3.47
N PRO A 190 8.64 2.95 -2.38
CA PRO A 190 9.80 3.84 -2.44
C PRO A 190 10.94 3.37 -3.36
N LEU A 191 10.94 2.10 -3.79
CA LEU A 191 11.93 1.55 -4.72
C LEU A 191 11.55 1.72 -6.20
N LEU A 192 10.31 2.14 -6.49
CA LEU A 192 9.84 2.37 -7.86
C LEU A 192 10.76 3.31 -8.67
N PRO A 193 11.26 4.44 -8.12
CA PRO A 193 12.17 5.32 -8.87
C PRO A 193 13.44 4.61 -9.32
N ILE A 194 14.05 3.78 -8.46
CA ILE A 194 15.24 2.98 -8.82
C ILE A 194 14.90 2.02 -9.95
N GLY A 195 13.78 1.29 -9.83
CA GLY A 195 13.35 0.37 -10.87
C GLY A 195 13.13 1.06 -12.23
N PHE A 196 12.45 2.20 -12.26
CA PHE A 196 12.23 2.95 -13.49
C PHE A 196 13.52 3.48 -14.12
N THR A 197 14.53 3.87 -13.33
CA THR A 197 15.84 4.25 -13.88
C THR A 197 16.53 3.06 -14.57
N TYR A 198 16.47 1.85 -14.01
CA TYR A 198 17.00 0.66 -14.67
C TYR A 198 16.20 0.30 -15.92
N ALA A 199 14.87 0.39 -15.89
CA ALA A 199 14.05 0.21 -17.09
C ALA A 199 14.47 1.18 -18.20
N ALA A 200 14.74 2.45 -17.87
CA ALA A 200 15.22 3.44 -18.83
C ALA A 200 16.58 3.06 -19.43
N VAL A 201 17.53 2.57 -18.62
CA VAL A 201 18.84 2.07 -19.09
C VAL A 201 18.67 0.93 -20.10
N SER A 202 17.77 -0.02 -19.81
CA SER A 202 17.44 -1.14 -20.68
C SER A 202 16.85 -0.67 -22.02
N ILE A 203 15.82 0.17 -21.98
CA ILE A 203 15.14 0.70 -23.17
C ILE A 203 16.12 1.48 -24.04
N ASN A 204 16.95 2.34 -23.44
CA ASN A 204 17.97 3.11 -24.14
C ASN A 204 18.97 2.20 -24.90
N SER A 205 19.36 1.08 -24.27
CA SER A 205 20.24 0.09 -24.88
C SER A 205 19.57 -0.67 -26.04
N LEU A 206 18.30 -1.05 -25.89
CA LEU A 206 17.57 -1.86 -26.88
C LEU A 206 17.18 -1.07 -28.14
N VAL A 207 16.85 0.21 -27.97
CA VAL A 207 16.55 1.14 -29.07
C VAL A 207 17.79 1.48 -29.89
N GLY A 208 18.99 1.24 -29.34
CA GLY A 208 20.25 1.61 -29.98
C GLY A 208 20.38 3.13 -30.12
N ALA A 209 19.82 3.88 -29.16
CA ALA A 209 20.02 5.32 -29.11
C ALA A 209 21.53 5.57 -29.10
N ARG A 210 22.04 6.13 -30.21
CA ARG A 210 23.42 6.56 -30.29
C ARG A 210 23.66 7.44 -29.07
N SER A 211 24.61 7.06 -28.22
CA SER A 211 25.27 8.02 -27.33
C SER A 211 25.98 9.03 -28.23
N GLY A 212 25.23 9.98 -28.76
CA GLY A 212 25.77 11.18 -29.38
C GLY A 212 26.27 12.05 -28.25
N ASN A 213 27.59 12.22 -28.17
CA ASN A 213 28.26 13.32 -27.48
C ASN A 213 28.36 13.34 -25.94
N LEU A 214 28.51 12.19 -25.25
CA LEU A 214 28.98 12.21 -23.84
C LEU A 214 30.29 11.48 -23.54
N GLU A 215 30.93 10.86 -24.54
CA GLU A 215 32.28 10.32 -24.35
C GLU A 215 33.31 11.34 -24.85
N LYS A 216 33.84 12.15 -23.91
CA LYS A 216 35.13 12.81 -24.11
C LYS A 216 36.11 11.74 -24.60
N ARG A 217 36.61 11.91 -25.83
CA ARG A 217 37.63 11.06 -26.45
C ARG A 217 38.67 10.62 -25.41
N PRO A 218 38.88 9.31 -25.15
CA PRO A 218 40.10 8.90 -24.49
C PRO A 218 41.27 9.14 -25.45
N PRO A 219 42.46 9.50 -24.94
CA PRO A 219 43.63 9.65 -25.79
C PRO A 219 43.92 8.31 -26.48
N LYS A 220 44.20 8.38 -27.78
CA LYS A 220 44.71 7.25 -28.55
C LYS A 220 46.05 6.85 -27.93
N ASN A 221 46.07 5.78 -27.14
CA ASN A 221 47.17 4.83 -26.96
C ASN A 221 46.87 3.91 -25.76
N SER A 222 46.18 2.80 -25.99
CA SER A 222 46.35 1.57 -25.20
C SER A 222 45.69 0.41 -25.94
N GLY A 223 46.49 -0.58 -26.30
CA GLY A 223 46.10 -1.75 -27.10
C GLY A 223 45.39 -2.83 -26.30
N ASN A 224 44.25 -2.52 -25.68
CA ASN A 224 43.38 -3.54 -25.09
C ASN A 224 42.02 -3.52 -25.79
N ALA A 225 41.74 -4.62 -26.51
CA ALA A 225 40.48 -4.91 -27.18
C ALA A 225 39.37 -5.18 -26.14
N GLY A 226 38.82 -4.11 -25.56
CA GLY A 226 37.52 -4.17 -24.92
C GLY A 226 36.45 -4.39 -26.00
N ALA A 227 35.75 -5.52 -25.94
CA ALA A 227 34.71 -5.88 -26.90
C ALA A 227 33.68 -4.74 -27.04
N ARG A 228 33.73 -4.03 -28.18
CA ARG A 228 32.68 -3.09 -28.59
C ARG A 228 31.42 -3.89 -28.85
N ILE A 229 30.46 -3.86 -27.92
CA ILE A 229 29.10 -4.32 -28.16
C ILE A 229 28.48 -3.38 -29.21
N LYS A 230 28.56 -3.76 -30.49
CA LYS A 230 27.82 -3.09 -31.57
C LYS A 230 26.34 -3.29 -31.26
N GLY A 231 25.67 -2.25 -30.77
CA GLY A 231 24.24 -2.27 -30.47
C GLY A 231 23.44 -2.51 -31.76
N ARG A 232 23.07 -3.76 -32.01
CA ARG A 232 22.04 -4.10 -33.01
C ARG A 232 20.73 -3.54 -32.48
N ARG A 233 20.09 -2.64 -33.22
CA ARG A 233 18.74 -2.13 -32.90
C ARG A 233 17.79 -3.32 -32.88
N LEU A 234 17.53 -3.83 -31.69
CA LEU A 234 16.74 -5.05 -31.53
C LEU A 234 15.25 -4.71 -31.68
N TRP A 235 14.84 -3.56 -31.15
CA TRP A 235 13.45 -3.09 -31.12
C TRP A 235 13.38 -1.60 -31.51
N SER A 236 12.29 -1.20 -32.17
CA SER A 236 12.02 0.23 -32.38
C SER A 236 11.43 0.85 -31.10
N THR A 237 11.73 2.12 -30.80
CA THR A 237 11.11 2.85 -29.68
C THR A 237 9.59 2.77 -29.72
N ARG A 238 9.01 2.85 -30.93
CA ARG A 238 7.56 2.76 -31.16
C ARG A 238 7.02 1.40 -30.71
N SER A 239 7.74 0.31 -30.98
CA SER A 239 7.34 -1.04 -30.59
C SER A 239 7.36 -1.23 -29.07
N ILE A 240 8.38 -0.72 -28.38
CA ILE A 240 8.46 -0.78 -26.91
C ILE A 240 7.35 0.06 -26.28
N VAL A 241 7.16 1.30 -26.72
CA VAL A 241 6.09 2.16 -26.22
C VAL A 241 4.71 1.54 -26.47
N ALA A 242 4.48 1.01 -27.68
CA ALA A 242 3.22 0.32 -28.00
C ALA A 242 2.99 -0.89 -27.08
N TYR A 243 4.01 -1.74 -26.88
CA TYR A 243 3.92 -2.86 -25.94
C TYR A 243 3.49 -2.40 -24.54
N LEU A 244 4.18 -1.41 -23.99
CA LEU A 244 3.91 -0.90 -22.64
C LEU A 244 2.53 -0.25 -22.51
N LEU A 245 2.08 0.47 -23.53
CA LEU A 245 0.73 1.05 -23.54
C LEU A 245 -0.33 -0.04 -23.63
N VAL A 246 -0.17 -1.01 -24.53
CA VAL A 246 -1.14 -2.10 -24.73
C VAL A 246 -1.25 -3.00 -23.50
N THR A 247 -0.17 -3.22 -22.75
CA THR A 247 -0.21 -4.04 -21.54
C THR A 247 -0.70 -3.29 -20.30
N ASN A 248 -0.36 -2.00 -20.13
CA ASN A 248 -0.67 -1.26 -18.89
C ASN A 248 -1.96 -0.44 -18.97
N VAL A 249 -2.30 0.17 -20.12
CA VAL A 249 -3.47 1.06 -20.20
C VAL A 249 -4.78 0.28 -20.03
N PRO A 250 -5.03 -0.84 -20.74
CA PRO A 250 -6.25 -1.62 -20.53
C PRO A 250 -6.35 -2.17 -19.11
N ALA A 251 -5.23 -2.66 -18.54
CA ALA A 251 -5.19 -3.14 -17.17
C ALA A 251 -5.52 -2.03 -16.17
N SER A 252 -4.95 -0.83 -16.35
CA SER A 252 -5.24 0.34 -15.51
C SER A 252 -6.70 0.76 -15.60
N LEU A 253 -7.25 0.88 -16.81
CA LEU A 253 -8.67 1.24 -17.01
C LEU A 253 -9.60 0.21 -16.36
N TYR A 254 -9.35 -1.09 -16.59
CA TYR A 254 -10.17 -2.14 -15.99
C TYR A 254 -10.09 -2.14 -14.46
N LEU A 255 -8.88 -2.07 -13.90
CA LEU A 255 -8.69 -2.14 -12.44
C LEU A 255 -9.24 -0.93 -11.69
N ASN A 256 -9.29 0.24 -12.33
CA ASN A 256 -9.79 1.47 -11.71
C ASN A 256 -11.28 1.73 -11.98
N LEU A 257 -11.83 1.27 -13.12
CA LEU A 257 -13.19 1.61 -13.55
C LEU A 257 -14.18 0.45 -13.44
N VAL A 258 -13.72 -0.80 -13.40
CA VAL A 258 -14.59 -1.99 -13.49
C VAL A 258 -14.39 -2.94 -12.32
N HIS A 259 -13.14 -3.26 -11.98
CA HIS A 259 -12.85 -4.24 -10.93
C HIS A 259 -13.14 -3.69 -9.53
N GLN A 260 -13.92 -4.42 -8.75
CA GLN A 260 -14.38 -4.06 -7.40
C GLN A 260 -15.18 -2.75 -7.38
N ARG A 261 -15.97 -2.49 -8.42
CA ARG A 261 -16.78 -1.27 -8.55
C ARG A 261 -18.05 -1.30 -7.70
N GLY A 262 -18.66 -2.47 -7.51
CA GLY A 262 -19.97 -2.62 -6.86
C GLY A 262 -20.07 -1.99 -5.46
N VAL A 263 -18.97 -1.96 -4.70
CA VAL A 263 -18.94 -1.29 -3.38
C VAL A 263 -19.09 0.24 -3.46
N ILE A 264 -18.72 0.86 -4.59
CA ILE A 264 -18.90 2.29 -4.85
C ILE A 264 -20.33 2.54 -5.33
N ASP A 265 -20.81 1.73 -6.28
CA ASP A 265 -22.17 1.87 -6.83
C ASP A 265 -23.24 1.64 -5.75
N ALA A 266 -23.06 0.65 -4.85
CA ALA A 266 -23.95 0.42 -3.72
C ALA A 266 -24.03 1.63 -2.77
N MET A 267 -22.90 2.29 -2.50
CA MET A 267 -22.89 3.50 -1.67
C MET A 267 -23.53 4.70 -2.38
N ALA A 268 -23.40 4.81 -3.70
CA ALA A 268 -24.07 5.82 -4.49
C ALA A 268 -25.60 5.64 -4.46
N TYR A 269 -26.07 4.40 -4.57
CA TYR A 269 -27.48 4.04 -4.39
C TYR A 269 -27.98 4.36 -2.98
N LEU A 270 -27.28 3.91 -1.94
CA LEU A 270 -27.67 4.19 -0.56
C LEU A 270 -27.72 5.69 -0.25
N ARG A 271 -26.84 6.49 -0.88
CA ARG A 271 -26.88 7.95 -0.79
C ARG A 271 -28.18 8.51 -1.38
N SER A 272 -28.58 8.08 -2.58
CA SER A 272 -29.83 8.57 -3.19
C SER A 272 -31.07 8.13 -2.42
N GLU A 273 -31.06 6.90 -1.88
CA GLU A 273 -32.16 6.39 -1.06
C GLU A 273 -32.26 7.15 0.28
N ALA A 274 -31.12 7.42 0.92
CA ALA A 274 -31.06 8.22 2.15
C ALA A 274 -31.55 9.66 1.94
N GLN A 275 -31.16 10.30 0.83
CA GLN A 275 -31.66 11.63 0.46
C GLN A 275 -33.17 11.66 0.24
N SER A 276 -33.75 10.53 -0.16
CA SER A 276 -35.19 10.38 -0.34
C SER A 276 -35.94 9.97 0.94
N GLY A 277 -35.24 9.89 2.09
CA GLY A 277 -35.83 9.49 3.37
C GLY A 277 -36.22 8.01 3.46
N ARG A 278 -35.71 7.15 2.56
CA ARG A 278 -36.03 5.71 2.53
C ARG A 278 -35.07 4.84 3.35
N VAL A 279 -33.96 5.41 3.80
CA VAL A 279 -32.95 4.73 4.63
C VAL A 279 -32.94 5.33 6.02
N GLU A 280 -33.19 4.49 7.03
CA GLU A 280 -33.11 4.90 8.44
C GLU A 280 -31.72 4.60 9.02
N ASP A 281 -31.20 3.40 8.74
CA ASP A 281 -29.89 2.91 9.18
C ASP A 281 -29.38 1.76 8.30
N ILE A 282 -28.05 1.58 8.23
CA ILE A 282 -27.40 0.63 7.31
C ILE A 282 -26.43 -0.29 8.07
N GLY A 283 -26.57 -1.61 7.88
CA GLY A 283 -25.62 -2.62 8.33
C GLY A 283 -24.82 -3.24 7.19
N PHE A 284 -23.51 -3.39 7.38
CA PHE A 284 -22.61 -4.04 6.42
C PHE A 284 -22.22 -5.44 6.92
N LEU A 285 -22.86 -6.48 6.37
CA LEU A 285 -22.57 -7.90 6.64
C LEU A 285 -21.64 -8.45 5.56
N MET A 286 -20.41 -7.92 5.56
CA MET A 286 -19.37 -8.23 4.60
C MET A 286 -17.99 -8.03 5.25
N PRO A 287 -16.89 -8.54 4.67
CA PRO A 287 -15.55 -8.29 5.19
C PRO A 287 -15.32 -6.80 5.49
N CYS A 288 -14.69 -6.48 6.62
CA CYS A 288 -14.51 -5.11 7.07
C CYS A 288 -13.88 -4.19 6.02
N HIS A 289 -14.22 -2.90 6.12
CA HIS A 289 -13.67 -1.85 5.25
C HIS A 289 -13.82 -2.14 3.74
N SER A 290 -14.88 -2.87 3.36
CA SER A 290 -15.19 -3.16 1.96
C SER A 290 -15.76 -1.95 1.22
N THR A 291 -16.51 -1.09 1.90
CA THR A 291 -17.13 0.10 1.30
C THR A 291 -16.44 1.39 1.78
N PRO A 292 -16.51 2.49 1.01
CA PRO A 292 -15.93 3.77 1.40
C PRO A 292 -16.71 4.53 2.49
N TYR A 293 -17.82 3.96 3.00
CA TYR A 293 -18.56 4.47 4.15
C TYR A 293 -18.99 5.95 3.99
N TYR A 294 -18.93 6.76 5.05
CA TYR A 294 -19.37 8.17 5.03
C TYR A 294 -18.65 9.03 3.99
N SER A 295 -17.46 8.64 3.51
CA SER A 295 -16.74 9.40 2.47
C SER A 295 -17.46 9.41 1.11
N HIS A 296 -18.44 8.52 0.91
CA HIS A 296 -19.29 8.50 -0.29
C HIS A 296 -20.77 8.68 0.04
N LEU A 297 -21.22 8.27 1.22
CA LEU A 297 -22.63 8.41 1.61
C LEU A 297 -23.03 9.89 1.74
N HIS A 298 -22.21 10.70 2.41
CA HIS A 298 -22.49 12.13 2.69
C HIS A 298 -23.90 12.40 3.26
N GLN A 299 -24.44 11.49 4.08
CA GLN A 299 -25.72 11.64 4.77
C GLN A 299 -25.57 11.24 6.24
N PRO A 300 -26.28 11.89 7.18
CA PRO A 300 -26.20 11.61 8.62
C PRO A 300 -27.03 10.37 9.01
N VAL A 301 -26.89 9.28 8.25
CA VAL A 301 -27.57 8.01 8.49
C VAL A 301 -26.67 7.15 9.39
N PRO A 302 -27.16 6.60 10.52
CA PRO A 302 -26.41 5.63 11.32
C PRO A 302 -25.98 4.42 10.50
N MET A 303 -24.72 4.03 10.64
CA MET A 303 -24.16 2.88 9.94
C MET A 303 -23.31 2.02 10.89
N TRP A 304 -23.20 0.73 10.61
CA TRP A 304 -22.28 -0.17 11.32
C TRP A 304 -21.76 -1.28 10.40
N PHE A 305 -20.58 -1.81 10.70
CA PHE A 305 -19.97 -2.93 9.98
C PHE A 305 -19.37 -3.93 10.98
N LEU A 306 -19.14 -5.16 10.51
CA LEU A 306 -18.53 -6.23 11.33
C LEU A 306 -17.15 -5.80 11.86
N SER A 307 -16.90 -5.97 13.15
CA SER A 307 -15.61 -5.68 13.77
C SER A 307 -14.49 -6.63 13.31
N CYS A 308 -13.26 -6.12 13.26
CA CYS A 308 -12.03 -6.87 12.95
C CYS A 308 -10.77 -6.16 13.43
N GLU A 309 -10.90 -5.38 14.50
CA GLU A 309 -9.79 -4.78 15.19
C GLU A 309 -8.83 -5.88 15.66
N PRO A 310 -7.51 -5.70 15.47
CA PRO A 310 -6.54 -6.66 15.96
C PRO A 310 -6.49 -6.65 17.50
N PRO A 311 -5.99 -7.73 18.12
CA PRO A 311 -5.71 -7.72 19.55
C PRO A 311 -4.64 -6.68 19.89
N LEU A 312 -4.74 -6.09 21.08
CA LEU A 312 -3.75 -5.13 21.59
C LEU A 312 -2.56 -5.80 22.26
N GLU A 313 -2.73 -7.06 22.67
CA GLU A 313 -1.71 -7.85 23.35
C GLU A 313 -1.45 -9.15 22.59
N LYS A 314 -0.18 -9.56 22.54
CA LYS A 314 0.24 -10.80 21.87
C LYS A 314 -0.37 -12.05 22.49
N SER A 315 -0.59 -12.04 23.81
CA SER A 315 -1.25 -13.12 24.57
C SER A 315 -2.63 -13.46 24.01
N ALA A 316 -3.34 -12.48 23.46
CA ALA A 316 -4.68 -12.64 22.90
C ALA A 316 -4.67 -13.07 21.43
N LEU A 317 -3.53 -13.14 20.75
CA LEU A 317 -3.51 -13.36 19.29
C LEU A 317 -4.26 -14.62 18.83
N ALA A 318 -4.21 -15.71 19.61
CA ALA A 318 -4.87 -16.96 19.29
C ALA A 318 -6.36 -17.03 19.71
N THR A 319 -6.77 -16.19 20.67
CA THR A 319 -8.09 -16.25 21.31
C THR A 319 -8.92 -14.99 21.09
N HIS A 320 -8.35 -13.99 20.40
CA HIS A 320 -9.01 -12.71 20.14
C HIS A 320 -10.29 -12.96 19.36
N TYR A 321 -11.37 -12.31 19.79
CA TYR A 321 -12.65 -12.40 19.13
C TYR A 321 -12.82 -11.23 18.16
N TRP A 322 -13.38 -11.51 16.98
CA TRP A 322 -13.81 -10.48 16.05
C TRP A 322 -14.99 -10.95 15.21
N GLU A 323 -15.94 -10.05 15.01
CA GLU A 323 -17.24 -10.37 14.41
C GLU A 323 -17.12 -10.82 12.97
N ALA A 324 -16.18 -10.25 12.20
CA ALA A 324 -16.02 -10.64 10.80
C ALA A 324 -15.63 -12.12 10.63
N ASN A 325 -14.95 -12.73 11.60
CA ASN A 325 -14.64 -14.17 11.57
C ASN A 325 -15.77 -15.02 12.14
N ASP A 326 -16.40 -14.57 13.23
CA ASP A 326 -17.57 -15.23 13.80
C ASP A 326 -18.71 -15.35 12.78
N PHE A 327 -19.03 -14.24 12.10
CA PHE A 327 -20.01 -14.20 11.01
C PHE A 327 -19.61 -15.08 9.83
N GLU A 328 -18.32 -15.15 9.48
CA GLU A 328 -17.89 -15.99 8.36
C GLU A 328 -18.06 -17.48 8.66
N LEU A 329 -17.82 -17.91 9.90
CA LEU A 329 -17.92 -19.30 10.34
C LEU A 329 -19.37 -19.75 10.54
N ASP A 330 -20.18 -18.95 11.24
CA ASP A 330 -21.58 -19.26 11.55
C ASP A 330 -22.47 -18.03 11.29
N PRO A 331 -22.77 -17.71 10.01
CA PRO A 331 -23.47 -16.47 9.68
C PRO A 331 -24.90 -16.44 10.19
N VAL A 332 -25.59 -17.59 10.21
CA VAL A 332 -26.98 -17.70 10.69
C VAL A 332 -27.03 -17.55 12.21
N GLY A 333 -26.22 -18.30 12.96
CA GLY A 333 -26.19 -18.17 14.42
C GLY A 333 -25.69 -16.80 14.85
N PHE A 334 -24.74 -16.20 14.12
CA PHE A 334 -24.33 -14.81 14.34
C PHE A 334 -25.51 -13.84 14.20
N MET A 335 -26.30 -13.94 13.13
CA MET A 335 -27.48 -13.09 12.94
C MET A 335 -28.51 -13.23 14.07
N HIS A 336 -28.77 -14.45 14.54
CA HIS A 336 -29.66 -14.67 15.69
C HIS A 336 -29.11 -14.10 17.01
N ARG A 337 -27.78 -14.10 17.20
CA ARG A 337 -27.15 -13.53 18.40
C ARG A 337 -27.16 -12.01 18.37
N ILE A 338 -26.91 -11.40 17.21
CA ILE A 338 -26.77 -9.94 17.11
C ILE A 338 -28.10 -9.23 16.91
N PHE A 339 -29.08 -9.82 16.22
CA PHE A 339 -30.33 -9.13 15.91
C PHE A 339 -31.38 -9.45 16.95
N ASP A 340 -31.84 -8.42 17.63
CA ASP A 340 -32.86 -8.52 18.67
C ASP A 340 -34.14 -7.77 18.25
N ASP A 341 -35.30 -8.34 18.58
CA ASP A 341 -36.64 -7.83 18.26
C ASP A 341 -37.03 -6.66 19.18
N GLY A 342 -36.24 -5.58 19.11
CA GLY A 342 -36.61 -4.28 19.68
C GLY A 342 -35.97 -3.90 21.02
N LYS A 343 -35.08 -4.72 21.59
CA LYS A 343 -34.30 -4.37 22.80
C LYS A 343 -32.81 -4.08 22.54
N GLY A 344 -32.34 -4.32 21.32
CA GLY A 344 -30.97 -3.99 20.91
C GLY A 344 -30.72 -2.49 20.84
N LYS A 345 -29.47 -2.07 21.05
CA LYS A 345 -29.08 -0.65 20.96
C LYS A 345 -29.32 -0.14 19.53
N ALA A 346 -30.09 0.93 19.39
CA ALA A 346 -30.20 1.65 18.12
C ALA A 346 -28.81 2.14 17.70
N SER A 347 -28.51 2.05 16.41
CA SER A 347 -27.29 2.66 15.87
C SER A 347 -27.40 4.17 16.01
N ASP A 348 -26.46 4.76 16.72
CA ASP A 348 -26.35 6.21 16.88
C ASP A 348 -25.12 6.68 16.10
N VAL A 349 -25.26 7.77 15.36
CA VAL A 349 -24.13 8.43 14.66
C VAL A 349 -23.03 8.81 15.65
N ALA A 350 -23.37 9.06 16.92
CA ALA A 350 -22.41 9.33 17.99
C ALA A 350 -21.69 8.07 18.53
N ASN A 351 -22.29 6.88 18.40
CA ASN A 351 -21.77 5.61 18.92
C ASN A 351 -21.81 4.51 17.85
N LEU A 352 -20.87 4.61 16.90
CA LEU A 352 -20.72 3.65 15.79
C LEU A 352 -20.02 2.34 16.20
N ARG A 353 -19.55 2.24 17.45
CA ARG A 353 -18.83 1.07 17.96
C ARG A 353 -19.76 0.22 18.81
N TYR A 354 -19.99 -0.99 18.34
CA TYR A 354 -20.62 -2.04 19.12
C TYR A 354 -19.54 -2.90 19.78
N GLY A 355 -19.72 -3.19 21.06
CA GLY A 355 -18.88 -4.12 21.79
C GLY A 355 -19.15 -5.58 21.37
N PRO A 356 -18.19 -6.49 21.59
CA PRO A 356 -18.41 -7.92 21.43
C PRO A 356 -19.65 -8.39 22.22
N GLY A 357 -20.58 -9.08 21.55
CA GLY A 357 -21.79 -9.61 22.18
C GLY A 357 -22.93 -8.59 22.38
N GLU A 358 -22.80 -7.35 21.90
CA GLU A 358 -23.90 -6.39 21.95
C GLU A 358 -24.97 -6.68 20.88
N THR A 359 -26.23 -6.68 21.32
CA THR A 359 -27.38 -6.83 20.43
C THR A 359 -27.71 -5.51 19.72
N ARG A 360 -28.22 -5.64 18.50
CA ARG A 360 -28.45 -4.60 17.50
C ARG A 360 -29.87 -4.69 16.98
N ARG A 361 -30.47 -3.53 16.73
CA ARG A 361 -31.88 -3.39 16.41
C ARG A 361 -32.31 -3.80 14.99
N LYS A 362 -31.70 -4.72 14.23
CA LYS A 362 -32.01 -4.95 12.79
C LYS A 362 -31.98 -3.65 11.94
N PRO A 363 -31.16 -3.48 10.90
CA PRO A 363 -31.13 -2.22 10.16
C PRO A 363 -32.18 -2.10 9.05
N SER A 364 -32.54 -0.91 8.60
CA SER A 364 -33.41 -0.71 7.42
C SER A 364 -32.82 -1.32 6.15
N HIS A 365 -31.48 -1.28 6.02
CA HIS A 365 -30.74 -1.78 4.88
C HIS A 365 -29.56 -2.66 5.32
N LEU A 366 -29.36 -3.77 4.63
CA LEU A 366 -28.20 -4.65 4.76
C LEU A 366 -27.43 -4.70 3.45
N VAL A 367 -26.10 -4.62 3.53
CA VAL A 367 -25.22 -4.70 2.36
C VAL A 367 -24.30 -5.90 2.49
N LEU A 368 -24.28 -6.76 1.47
CA LEU A 368 -23.54 -8.01 1.45
C LEU A 368 -22.87 -8.24 0.09
N TYR A 369 -21.90 -9.16 0.05
CA TYR A 369 -21.53 -9.80 -1.22
C TYR A 369 -22.49 -10.94 -1.52
N GLU A 370 -22.78 -11.15 -2.80
CA GLU A 370 -23.70 -12.17 -3.31
C GLU A 370 -23.38 -13.57 -2.76
N CYS A 371 -22.10 -13.94 -2.66
CA CYS A 371 -21.69 -15.23 -2.10
C CYS A 371 -22.16 -15.45 -0.66
N MET A 372 -22.16 -14.39 0.16
CA MET A 372 -22.66 -14.46 1.53
C MET A 372 -24.18 -14.39 1.55
N ALA A 373 -24.78 -13.49 0.76
CA ALA A 373 -26.24 -13.37 0.69
C ALA A 373 -26.92 -14.71 0.33
N LYS A 374 -26.33 -15.49 -0.58
CA LYS A 374 -26.81 -16.85 -0.90
C LYS A 374 -26.77 -17.83 0.28
N ARG A 375 -25.79 -17.70 1.19
CA ARG A 375 -25.64 -18.57 2.37
C ARG A 375 -26.71 -18.29 3.43
N ILE A 376 -27.16 -17.04 3.54
CA ILE A 376 -28.13 -16.59 4.56
C ILE A 376 -29.46 -16.08 3.99
N HIS A 377 -29.76 -16.42 2.74
CA HIS A 377 -30.96 -15.91 2.06
C HIS A 377 -32.24 -16.24 2.82
N GLN A 378 -32.37 -17.48 3.31
CA GLN A 378 -33.54 -17.91 4.09
C GLN A 378 -33.70 -17.09 5.38
N GLU A 379 -32.60 -16.79 6.05
CA GLU A 379 -32.60 -15.98 7.28
C GLU A 379 -32.96 -14.53 7.00
N LEU A 380 -32.42 -13.94 5.92
CA LEU A 380 -32.78 -12.59 5.48
C LEU A 380 -34.30 -12.47 5.24
N VAL A 381 -34.88 -13.44 4.54
CA VAL A 381 -36.33 -13.48 4.27
C VAL A 381 -37.13 -13.66 5.56
N ALA A 382 -36.70 -14.55 6.46
CA ALA A 382 -37.35 -14.76 7.76
C ALA A 382 -37.35 -13.49 8.62
N LEU A 383 -36.30 -12.67 8.50
CA LEU A 383 -36.17 -11.38 9.18
C LEU A 383 -36.90 -10.23 8.46
N GLY A 384 -37.60 -10.50 7.36
CA GLY A 384 -38.40 -9.52 6.62
C GLY A 384 -37.62 -8.68 5.60
N TYR A 385 -36.42 -9.12 5.22
CA TYR A 385 -35.63 -8.45 4.19
C TYR A 385 -35.90 -9.03 2.80
N GLY A 386 -36.01 -8.15 1.81
CA GLY A 386 -36.00 -8.47 0.38
C GLY A 386 -34.81 -7.81 -0.32
N GLU A 387 -34.34 -8.40 -1.41
CA GLU A 387 -33.33 -7.76 -2.26
C GLU A 387 -33.95 -6.54 -2.96
N CYS A 388 -33.31 -5.38 -2.82
CA CYS A 388 -33.78 -4.14 -3.44
C CYS A 388 -32.83 -3.59 -4.51
N ALA A 389 -31.55 -3.96 -4.45
CA ALA A 389 -30.59 -3.62 -5.49
C ALA A 389 -29.43 -4.62 -5.54
N SER A 390 -28.85 -4.77 -6.73
CA SER A 390 -27.63 -5.55 -6.95
C SER A 390 -26.70 -4.80 -7.89
N PHE A 391 -25.41 -4.79 -7.58
CA PHE A 391 -24.39 -4.04 -8.30
C PHE A 391 -23.21 -4.92 -8.67
N PHE A 392 -22.86 -4.91 -9.97
CA PHE A 392 -21.70 -5.64 -10.46
C PHE A 392 -20.43 -5.27 -9.70
N ASN A 393 -19.78 -6.26 -9.11
CA ASN A 393 -18.55 -6.03 -8.34
C ASN A 393 -17.29 -6.27 -9.15
N SER A 394 -17.10 -7.50 -9.64
CA SER A 394 -15.88 -7.91 -10.35
C SER A 394 -16.05 -9.26 -11.03
N HIS A 395 -15.36 -9.48 -12.16
CA HIS A 395 -15.35 -10.78 -12.83
C HIS A 395 -14.62 -11.87 -12.03
N PHE A 396 -13.64 -11.48 -11.21
CA PHE A 396 -12.85 -12.38 -10.38
C PHE A 396 -12.42 -11.66 -9.11
N ASN A 397 -12.21 -12.41 -8.04
CA ASN A 397 -11.68 -11.90 -6.78
C ASN A 397 -10.79 -12.96 -6.12
N GLY A 398 -9.63 -12.54 -5.60
CA GLY A 398 -8.72 -13.45 -4.88
C GLY A 398 -9.24 -13.85 -3.50
N ASP A 399 -10.18 -13.09 -2.95
CA ASP A 399 -10.87 -13.41 -1.70
C ASP A 399 -12.25 -14.00 -2.00
N ALA A 400 -12.45 -15.28 -1.65
CA ALA A 400 -13.70 -16.00 -1.89
C ALA A 400 -14.92 -15.33 -1.21
N ARG A 401 -14.69 -14.59 -0.12
CA ARG A 401 -15.73 -13.87 0.64
C ARG A 401 -16.24 -12.62 -0.08
N ARG A 402 -15.57 -12.20 -1.16
CA ARG A 402 -15.89 -11.00 -1.96
C ARG A 402 -16.35 -11.34 -3.38
N LYS A 403 -16.79 -12.59 -3.58
CA LYS A 403 -17.18 -13.12 -4.89
C LYS A 403 -18.63 -12.76 -5.22
N GLY A 404 -18.86 -12.45 -6.50
CA GLY A 404 -20.16 -12.04 -7.00
C GLY A 404 -20.45 -10.56 -6.72
N ASP A 405 -21.69 -10.18 -6.95
CA ASP A 405 -22.15 -8.80 -6.89
C ASP A 405 -22.23 -8.26 -5.45
N VAL A 406 -22.32 -6.94 -5.32
CA VAL A 406 -22.68 -6.30 -4.05
C VAL A 406 -24.19 -6.12 -4.05
N VAL A 407 -24.86 -6.82 -3.13
CA VAL A 407 -26.31 -6.84 -3.01
C VAL A 407 -26.76 -6.04 -1.80
N VAL A 408 -27.87 -5.32 -1.97
CA VAL A 408 -28.52 -4.54 -0.93
C VAL A 408 -29.88 -5.17 -0.66
N TYR A 409 -30.10 -5.48 0.61
CA TYR A 409 -31.37 -5.97 1.13
C TYR A 409 -32.03 -4.85 1.93
N CYS A 410 -33.33 -4.64 1.78
CA CYS A 410 -34.09 -3.71 2.59
C CYS A 410 -35.28 -4.39 3.26
N ARG A 411 -35.72 -3.82 4.38
CA ARG A 411 -36.97 -4.18 5.03
C ARG A 411 -37.95 -3.00 4.96
N PRO A 412 -39.27 -3.25 4.98
CA PRO A 412 -40.26 -2.20 5.12
C PRO A 412 -40.03 -1.41 6.43
N PRO A 413 -40.44 -0.12 6.48
CA PRO A 413 -40.47 0.64 7.72
C PRO A 413 -41.30 -0.12 8.76
N THR A 414 -40.84 -0.15 10.01
CA THR A 414 -41.66 -0.73 11.09
C THR A 414 -42.85 0.22 11.29
N THR A 415 -44.04 -0.15 10.82
CA THR A 415 -45.26 0.60 11.14
C THR A 415 -45.45 0.52 12.65
N ALA A 416 -45.27 1.64 13.34
CA ALA A 416 -45.48 1.77 14.77
C ALA A 416 -46.95 1.60 15.15
#